data_AF-A0A851HLI8-F1
#
_entry.id   AF-A0A851HLI8-F1
#
_cell.length_a   1.000
_cell.length_b   1.000
_cell.length_c   1.000
_cell.angle_alpha   90.00
_cell.angle_beta   90.00
_cell.angle_gamma   90.00
#
_symmetry.space_group_name_H-M   'P 1'
#
loop_
_entity.id
_entity.type
_entity.pdbx_description
1 polymer ?
#
loop_
_entity_poly.entity_id
_entity_poly.type
_entity_poly.pdbx_seq_one_letter_code
_entity_poly.pdbx_strand_id
1 'polypeptide(L)'
;MTEALCLITGCTENALTRGLCSYHYEKARWEGNLADVALPKRQSAVERLGDEALELWKSGMPMTHVAQELGTSGPTIRDVLKKMGIENPGRRSARARMLEHSREQADQIGQLDHLDPLEAVLQAWNGPDQDPDVRCAAQEEVRQVMPLLARALDRLTGEAKPD
;
A
#
# COMPACT_ATOMS: atom_id res chain seq x y z
N MET A 1 23.50 25.14 14.73
CA MET A 1 23.95 23.78 15.09
C MET A 1 24.31 23.84 16.56
N THR A 2 23.55 23.18 17.43
CA THR A 2 23.88 23.09 18.86
C THR A 2 24.99 22.08 19.01
N GLU A 3 26.17 22.53 19.43
CA GLU A 3 27.28 21.63 19.74
C GLU A 3 26.96 20.90 21.04
N ALA A 4 26.87 19.57 20.97
CA ALA A 4 26.70 18.75 22.16
C ALA A 4 28.05 18.62 22.88
N LEU A 5 28.07 18.78 24.20
CA LEU A 5 29.27 18.55 25.01
C LEU A 5 29.50 17.05 25.21
N CYS A 6 30.75 16.69 25.51
CA CYS A 6 31.13 15.33 25.87
C CYS A 6 30.36 14.84 27.11
N LEU A 7 29.91 13.58 27.09
CA LEU A 7 29.17 12.94 28.18
C LEU A 7 30.00 12.63 29.44
N ILE A 8 31.34 12.64 29.34
CA ILE A 8 32.20 12.40 30.49
C ILE A 8 32.10 13.58 31.45
N THR A 9 31.75 13.29 32.70
CA THR A 9 31.63 14.29 33.76
C THR A 9 32.91 15.11 33.88
N GLY A 10 32.80 16.43 33.74
CA GLY A 10 33.94 17.36 33.82
C GLY A 10 34.67 17.61 32.49
N CYS A 11 34.25 16.97 31.39
CA CYS A 11 34.78 17.28 30.06
C CYS A 11 34.00 18.44 29.43
N THR A 12 34.68 19.53 29.09
CA THR A 12 34.08 20.70 28.42
C THR A 12 34.27 20.68 26.90
N GLU A 13 34.90 19.62 26.37
CA GLU A 13 35.14 19.47 24.94
C GLU A 13 33.86 19.08 24.19
N ASN A 14 33.77 19.49 22.93
CA ASN A 14 32.67 19.13 22.06
C ASN A 14 32.65 17.63 21.74
N ALA A 15 31.47 17.02 21.78
CA ALA A 15 31.25 15.64 21.39
C ALA A 15 31.29 15.51 19.87
N LEU A 16 32.20 14.67 19.36
CA LEU A 16 32.35 14.40 17.94
C LEU A 16 31.62 13.13 17.52
N THR A 17 31.63 12.08 18.35
CA THR A 17 31.07 10.78 17.97
C THR A 17 30.48 10.07 19.19
N ARG A 18 29.22 9.61 19.06
CA ARG A 18 28.48 8.88 20.11
C ARG A 18 28.48 9.59 21.48
N GLY A 19 28.47 10.92 21.48
CA GLY A 19 28.46 11.73 22.71
C GLY A 19 29.84 11.88 23.38
N LEU A 20 30.93 11.49 22.73
CA LEU A 20 32.30 11.62 23.25
C LEU A 20 33.15 12.56 22.40
N CYS A 21 34.08 13.27 23.03
CA CYS A 21 35.15 14.00 22.33
C CYS A 21 36.19 13.00 21.77
N SER A 22 37.11 13.48 20.92
CA SER A 22 38.12 12.61 20.27
C SER A 22 38.93 11.81 21.28
N TYR A 23 39.42 12.47 22.33
CA TYR A 23 40.24 11.84 23.37
C TYR A 23 39.50 10.73 24.11
N HIS A 24 38.29 11.02 24.61
CA HIS A 24 37.51 10.03 25.36
C HIS A 24 37.03 8.87 24.48
N TYR A 25 36.74 9.13 23.20
CA TYR A 25 36.40 8.08 22.26
C TYR A 25 37.57 7.11 22.02
N GLU A 26 38.78 7.62 21.77
CA GLU A 26 39.97 6.80 21.54
C GLU A 26 40.38 6.02 22.79
N LYS A 27 40.35 6.67 23.95
CA LYS A 27 40.62 6.01 25.23
C LYS A 27 39.64 4.87 25.48
N ALA A 28 38.34 5.12 25.32
CA ALA A 28 37.32 4.09 25.55
C ALA A 28 37.41 2.94 24.53
N ARG A 29 37.83 3.23 23.30
CA ARG A 29 38.11 2.23 22.27
C ARG A 29 39.32 1.36 22.64
N TRP A 30 40.39 1.95 23.17
CA TRP A 30 41.61 1.23 23.55
C TRP A 30 41.40 0.36 24.80
N GLU A 31 40.64 0.87 25.77
CA GLU A 31 40.27 0.14 27.00
C GLU A 31 39.18 -0.92 26.76
N GLY A 32 38.47 -0.85 25.64
CA GLY A 32 37.40 -1.80 25.29
C GLY A 32 36.06 -1.55 25.99
N ASN A 33 35.91 -0.44 26.74
CA ASN A 33 34.69 -0.06 27.48
C ASN A 33 33.76 0.89 26.68
N LEU A 34 33.93 0.97 25.35
CA LEU A 34 33.17 1.88 24.50
C LEU A 34 31.65 1.65 24.57
N ALA A 35 31.19 0.43 24.88
CA ALA A 35 29.77 0.13 25.02
C ALA A 35 29.14 0.73 26.30
N ASP A 36 29.93 0.87 27.36
CA ASP A 36 29.46 1.31 28.67
C ASP A 36 29.42 2.84 28.78
N VAL A 37 30.33 3.51 28.07
CA VAL A 37 30.58 4.95 28.20
C VAL A 37 29.95 5.78 27.07
N ALA A 38 29.85 5.21 25.87
CA ALA A 38 29.33 5.92 24.71
C ALA A 38 27.82 5.70 24.52
N LEU A 39 27.14 6.65 23.88
CA LEU A 39 25.74 6.48 23.48
C LEU A 39 25.58 5.21 22.62
N PRO A 40 24.42 4.53 22.68
CA PRO A 40 24.17 3.36 21.86
C PRO A 40 24.39 3.68 20.38
N LYS A 41 24.82 2.68 19.61
CA LYS A 41 24.89 2.84 18.15
C LYS A 41 23.51 3.24 17.65
N ARG A 42 23.46 4.19 16.71
CA ARG A 42 22.21 4.51 16.01
C ARG A 42 21.70 3.21 15.39
N GLN A 43 20.52 2.77 15.81
CA GLN A 43 19.89 1.59 15.23
C GLN A 43 19.84 1.77 13.71
N SER A 44 20.25 0.73 12.99
CA SER A 44 20.18 0.72 11.55
C SER A 44 18.72 0.86 11.09
N ALA A 45 18.51 1.35 9.87
CA ALA A 45 17.17 1.42 9.31
C ALA A 45 16.50 0.03 9.25
N VAL A 46 17.30 -1.04 9.08
CA VAL A 46 16.81 -2.42 9.06
C VAL A 46 16.31 -2.84 10.45
N GLU A 47 17.06 -2.57 11.51
CA GLU A 47 16.62 -2.91 12.88
C GLU A 47 15.37 -2.11 13.28
N ARG A 48 15.25 -0.87 12.82
CA ARG A 48 14.11 -0.01 13.15
C ARG A 48 12.84 -0.32 12.36
N LEU A 49 12.97 -0.65 11.07
CA LEU A 49 11.86 -0.65 10.11
C LEU A 49 11.67 -2.00 9.41
N GLY A 50 12.59 -2.96 9.60
CA GLY A 50 12.69 -4.17 8.78
C GLY A 50 11.40 -4.97 8.73
N ASP A 51 10.95 -5.45 9.88
CA ASP A 51 9.79 -6.34 9.97
C ASP A 51 8.51 -5.65 9.52
N GLU A 52 8.29 -4.40 9.93
CA GLU A 52 7.10 -3.64 9.56
C GLU A 52 7.07 -3.31 8.06
N ALA A 53 8.21 -2.89 7.48
CA ALA A 53 8.32 -2.65 6.05
C ALA A 53 8.11 -3.93 5.24
N LEU A 54 8.58 -5.08 5.74
CA LEU A 54 8.40 -6.38 5.11
C LEU A 54 6.93 -6.80 5.08
N GLU A 55 6.22 -6.66 6.19
CA GLU A 55 4.80 -7.03 6.28
C GLU A 55 3.92 -6.13 5.41
N LEU A 56 4.12 -4.80 5.45
CA LEU A 56 3.42 -3.87 4.56
C LEU A 56 3.71 -4.15 3.08
N TRP A 57 4.94 -4.53 2.73
CA TRP A 57 5.27 -4.88 1.35
C TRP A 57 4.62 -6.21 0.93
N LYS A 58 4.59 -7.22 1.81
CA LYS A 58 3.94 -8.51 1.55
C LYS A 58 2.44 -8.39 1.35
N SER A 59 1.78 -7.44 2.02
CA SER A 59 0.35 -7.14 1.83
C SER A 59 0.03 -6.51 0.47
N GLY A 60 1.04 -6.31 -0.40
CA GLY A 60 0.87 -5.77 -1.75
C GLY A 60 0.92 -4.25 -1.80
N MET A 61 1.15 -3.58 -0.67
CA MET A 61 1.25 -2.13 -0.63
C MET A 61 2.40 -1.62 -1.54
N PRO A 62 2.19 -0.57 -2.36
CA PRO A 62 3.27 0.03 -3.11
C PRO A 62 4.34 0.57 -2.16
N MET A 63 5.61 0.39 -2.53
CA MET A 63 6.75 0.89 -1.76
C MET A 63 6.67 2.38 -1.41
N THR A 64 6.02 3.20 -2.25
CA THR A 64 5.77 4.62 -1.97
C THR A 64 4.83 4.82 -0.77
N HIS A 65 3.76 4.02 -0.67
CA HIS A 65 2.86 4.04 0.48
C HIS A 65 3.54 3.44 1.71
N VAL A 66 4.32 2.37 1.58
CA VAL A 66 5.13 1.82 2.69
C VAL A 66 6.06 2.91 3.26
N ALA A 67 6.71 3.69 2.38
CA ALA A 67 7.57 4.79 2.82
C ALA A 67 6.80 5.90 3.53
N GLN A 68 5.61 6.26 3.03
CA GLN A 68 4.74 7.25 3.65
C GLN A 68 4.25 6.81 5.03
N GLU A 69 3.78 5.56 5.15
CA GLU A 69 3.28 4.97 6.39
C GLU A 69 4.38 4.95 7.48
N LEU A 70 5.59 4.56 7.10
CA LEU A 70 6.74 4.48 8.02
C LEU A 70 7.46 5.82 8.22
N GLY A 71 6.95 6.91 7.66
CA GLY A 71 7.56 8.25 7.79
C GLY A 71 9.00 8.32 7.28
N THR A 72 9.30 7.62 6.18
CA THR A 72 10.66 7.54 5.61
C THR A 72 10.64 7.73 4.09
N SER A 73 11.81 7.64 3.45
CA SER A 73 11.94 7.79 2.01
C SER A 73 11.89 6.43 1.28
N GLY A 74 11.39 6.43 0.04
CA GLY A 74 11.37 5.24 -0.82
C GLY A 74 12.73 4.55 -0.98
N PRO A 75 13.86 5.28 -1.16
CA PRO A 75 15.20 4.69 -1.15
C PRO A 75 15.54 3.93 0.14
N THR A 76 15.18 4.46 1.31
CA THR A 76 15.40 3.78 2.59
C THR A 76 14.66 2.46 2.65
N ILE A 77 13.38 2.43 2.28
CA ILE A 77 12.59 1.19 2.24
C ILE A 77 13.21 0.18 1.27
N ARG A 78 13.63 0.62 0.09
CA ARG A 78 14.31 -0.25 -0.88
C ARG A 78 15.55 -0.90 -0.28
N ASP A 79 16.40 -0.12 0.39
CA ASP A 79 17.63 -0.61 1.01
C ASP A 79 17.33 -1.57 2.17
N VAL A 80 16.29 -1.30 2.96
CA VAL A 80 15.82 -2.19 4.04
C VAL A 80 15.37 -3.53 3.46
N LEU A 81 14.45 -3.52 2.49
CA LEU A 81 13.93 -4.75 1.87
C LEU A 81 15.04 -5.55 1.17
N LYS A 82 15.99 -4.88 0.51
CA LYS A 82 17.15 -5.53 -0.11
C LYS A 82 18.03 -6.23 0.92
N LYS A 83 18.28 -5.61 2.08
CA LYS A 83 19.06 -6.22 3.17
C LYS A 83 18.33 -7.39 3.84
N MET A 84 17.00 -7.45 3.73
CA MET A 84 16.19 -8.59 4.16
C MET A 84 16.08 -9.70 3.11
N GLY A 85 16.80 -9.59 1.99
CA GLY A 85 16.83 -10.63 0.95
C GLY A 85 15.74 -10.51 -0.12
N ILE A 86 14.96 -9.43 -0.15
CA ILE A 86 14.02 -9.19 -1.25
C ILE A 86 14.77 -8.58 -2.43
N GLU A 87 14.92 -9.37 -3.49
CA GLU A 87 15.46 -8.89 -4.75
C GLU A 87 14.42 -8.04 -5.49
N ASN A 88 14.84 -6.87 -5.96
CA ASN A 88 14.04 -5.97 -6.80
C ASN A 88 12.63 -5.63 -6.24
N PRO A 89 12.51 -5.11 -5.00
CA PRO A 89 11.22 -4.79 -4.38
C PRO A 89 10.39 -3.76 -5.17
N GLY A 90 11.04 -2.95 -6.01
CA GLY A 90 10.38 -1.99 -6.91
C GLY A 90 9.84 -2.59 -8.23
N ARG A 91 10.13 -3.87 -8.53
CA ARG A 91 9.69 -4.55 -9.77
C ARG A 91 8.50 -5.49 -9.58
N ARG A 92 7.76 -5.45 -8.47
CA ARG A 92 6.34 -5.87 -8.51
C ARG A 92 5.66 -4.92 -9.50
N SER A 93 5.70 -5.32 -10.77
CA SER A 93 5.34 -4.47 -11.88
C SER A 93 3.93 -3.98 -11.65
N ALA A 94 3.63 -2.75 -12.05
CA ALA A 94 2.25 -2.29 -12.09
C ALA A 94 1.35 -3.34 -12.77
N ARG A 95 1.89 -4.03 -13.78
CA ARG A 95 1.31 -5.21 -14.43
C ARG A 95 1.00 -6.39 -13.48
N ALA A 96 1.87 -6.78 -12.57
CA ALA A 96 1.58 -7.86 -11.61
C ALA A 96 0.39 -7.49 -10.71
N ARG A 97 0.34 -6.22 -10.27
CA ARG A 97 -0.79 -5.69 -9.48
C ARG A 97 -2.08 -5.59 -10.29
N MET A 98 -2.00 -5.12 -11.54
CA MET A 98 -3.14 -5.10 -12.45
C MET A 98 -3.66 -6.52 -12.74
N LEU A 99 -2.77 -7.51 -12.87
CA LEU A 99 -3.17 -8.89 -13.11
C LEU A 99 -3.81 -9.54 -11.89
N GLU A 100 -3.37 -9.18 -10.67
CA GLU A 100 -3.96 -9.64 -9.42
C GLU A 100 -5.35 -9.05 -9.22
N HIS A 101 -5.50 -7.73 -9.41
CA HIS A 101 -6.80 -7.06 -9.38
C HIS A 101 -7.74 -7.55 -10.49
N SER A 102 -7.21 -7.77 -11.70
CA SER A 102 -7.98 -8.33 -12.81
C SER A 102 -8.41 -9.78 -12.54
N ARG A 103 -7.64 -10.55 -11.77
CA ARG A 103 -8.03 -11.90 -11.34
C ARG A 103 -9.13 -11.86 -10.29
N GLU A 104 -9.00 -10.99 -9.29
CA GLU A 104 -10.05 -10.77 -8.29
C GLU A 104 -11.36 -10.33 -8.94
N GLN A 105 -11.28 -9.40 -9.90
CA GLN A 105 -12.44 -8.96 -10.67
C GLN A 105 -13.03 -10.08 -11.54
N ALA A 106 -12.19 -10.95 -12.13
CA ALA A 106 -12.65 -12.11 -12.88
C ALA A 106 -13.30 -13.17 -11.99
N ASP A 107 -12.76 -13.43 -10.79
CA ASP A 107 -13.36 -14.32 -9.80
C ASP A 107 -14.70 -13.77 -9.30
N GLN A 108 -14.80 -12.45 -9.13
CA GLN A 108 -16.06 -11.78 -8.80
C GLN A 108 -17.08 -11.90 -9.94
N ILE A 109 -16.66 -11.83 -11.20
CA ILE A 109 -17.54 -12.09 -12.36
C ILE A 109 -17.95 -13.56 -12.42
N GLY A 110 -17.04 -14.51 -12.15
CA GLY A 110 -17.39 -15.93 -12.04
C GLY A 110 -18.36 -16.23 -10.88
N GLN A 111 -18.42 -15.34 -9.88
CA GLN A 111 -19.46 -15.37 -8.86
C GLN A 111 -20.85 -14.94 -9.34
N LEU A 112 -20.92 -14.22 -10.47
CA LEU A 112 -22.19 -13.83 -11.09
C LEU A 112 -22.81 -14.95 -11.92
N ASP A 113 -22.03 -15.97 -12.32
CA ASP A 113 -22.52 -17.10 -13.14
C ASP A 113 -23.57 -17.98 -12.43
N HIS A 114 -23.67 -17.89 -11.10
CA HIS A 114 -24.67 -18.59 -10.30
C HIS A 114 -25.87 -17.72 -9.90
N LEU A 115 -25.84 -16.43 -10.24
CA LEU A 115 -26.98 -15.54 -10.00
C LEU A 115 -27.98 -15.69 -11.14
N ASP A 116 -29.26 -15.54 -10.79
CA ASP A 116 -30.29 -15.33 -11.80
C ASP A 116 -29.89 -14.14 -12.71
N PRO A 117 -30.10 -14.19 -14.04
CA PRO A 117 -29.68 -13.12 -14.94
C PRO A 117 -30.14 -11.73 -14.52
N LEU A 118 -31.31 -11.60 -13.88
CA LEU A 118 -31.80 -10.33 -13.36
C LEU A 118 -30.97 -9.86 -12.14
N GLU A 119 -30.59 -10.79 -11.27
CA GLU A 119 -29.84 -10.50 -10.05
C GLU A 119 -28.37 -10.18 -10.34
N ALA A 120 -27.77 -10.82 -11.36
CA ALA A 120 -26.45 -10.47 -11.88
C ALA A 120 -26.42 -9.03 -12.43
N VAL A 121 -27.44 -8.64 -13.19
CA VAL A 121 -27.59 -7.26 -13.72
C VAL A 121 -27.77 -6.25 -12.58
N LEU A 122 -28.63 -6.57 -11.59
CA LEU A 122 -28.85 -5.69 -10.44
C LEU A 122 -27.62 -5.52 -9.56
N GLN A 123 -26.80 -6.57 -9.35
CA GLN A 123 -25.54 -6.46 -8.63
C GLN A 123 -24.51 -5.63 -9.40
N ALA A 124 -24.35 -5.88 -10.70
CA ALA A 124 -23.43 -5.10 -11.54
C ALA A 124 -23.79 -3.61 -11.53
N TRP A 125 -25.09 -3.30 -11.53
CA TRP A 125 -25.60 -1.92 -11.53
C TRP A 125 -25.46 -1.20 -10.19
N ASN A 126 -25.60 -1.92 -9.07
CA ASN A 126 -25.57 -1.35 -7.71
C ASN A 126 -24.20 -1.48 -7.02
N GLY A 127 -23.16 -1.96 -7.73
CA GLY A 127 -21.82 -2.11 -7.18
C GLY A 127 -21.24 -0.79 -6.66
N PRO A 128 -20.61 -0.78 -5.47
CA PRO A 128 -20.14 0.44 -4.81
C PRO A 128 -18.96 1.15 -5.51
N ASP A 129 -18.36 0.49 -6.51
CA ASP A 129 -17.09 0.91 -7.14
C ASP A 129 -17.26 1.51 -8.55
N GLN A 130 -18.50 1.80 -8.98
CA GLN A 130 -18.71 2.49 -10.25
C GLN A 130 -18.50 3.99 -10.12
N ASP A 131 -17.70 4.52 -11.04
CA ASP A 131 -17.59 5.96 -11.29
C ASP A 131 -19.01 6.56 -11.47
N PRO A 132 -19.38 7.61 -10.70
CA PRO A 132 -20.72 8.19 -10.74
C PRO A 132 -21.12 8.68 -12.14
N ASP A 133 -20.18 9.09 -12.98
CA ASP A 133 -20.46 9.53 -14.35
C ASP A 133 -20.81 8.34 -15.25
N VAL A 134 -20.09 7.22 -15.11
CA VAL A 134 -20.36 5.96 -15.83
C VAL A 134 -21.74 5.42 -15.43
N ARG A 135 -22.07 5.46 -14.14
CA ARG A 135 -23.38 5.02 -13.64
C ARG A 135 -24.52 5.90 -14.17
N CYS A 136 -24.30 7.21 -14.24
CA CYS A 136 -25.28 8.16 -14.78
C CYS A 136 -25.53 7.90 -16.27
N ALA A 137 -24.47 7.68 -17.05
CA ALA A 137 -24.58 7.35 -18.47
C ALA A 137 -25.35 6.04 -18.70
N ALA A 138 -25.03 5.00 -17.94
CA ALA A 138 -25.74 3.71 -18.03
C ALA A 138 -27.24 3.86 -17.67
N GLN A 139 -27.56 4.61 -16.62
CA GLN A 139 -28.95 4.90 -16.21
C GLN A 139 -29.76 5.58 -17.31
N GLU A 140 -29.15 6.50 -18.03
CA GLU A 140 -29.82 7.19 -19.14
C GLU A 140 -30.09 6.26 -20.32
N GLU A 141 -29.15 5.37 -20.67
CA GLU A 141 -29.39 4.38 -21.74
C GLU A 141 -30.54 3.41 -21.39
N VAL A 142 -30.58 2.90 -20.16
CA VAL A 142 -31.70 2.04 -19.73
C VAL A 142 -33.03 2.80 -19.78
N ARG A 143 -33.04 4.08 -19.39
CA ARG A 143 -34.23 4.93 -19.47
C ARG A 143 -34.73 5.09 -20.91
N GLN A 144 -33.82 5.16 -21.88
CA GLN A 144 -34.15 5.25 -23.30
C GLN A 144 -34.69 3.92 -23.87
N VAL A 145 -34.19 2.78 -23.39
CA VAL A 145 -34.57 1.45 -23.88
C VAL A 145 -35.89 0.95 -23.27
N MET A 146 -36.21 1.30 -22.02
CA MET A 146 -37.38 0.80 -21.30
C MET A 146 -38.73 1.02 -22.03
N PRO A 147 -39.03 2.19 -22.63
CA PRO A 147 -40.26 2.40 -23.38
C PRO A 147 -40.39 1.50 -24.62
N LEU A 148 -39.26 1.14 -25.26
CA LEU A 148 -39.26 0.24 -26.42
C LEU A 148 -39.57 -1.20 -25.98
N LEU A 149 -38.99 -1.62 -24.86
CA LEU A 149 -39.23 -2.92 -24.25
C LEU A 149 -40.68 -3.08 -23.80
N ALA A 150 -41.26 -2.05 -23.17
CA ALA A 150 -42.67 -2.02 -22.79
C ALA A 150 -43.60 -2.21 -24.02
N ARG A 151 -43.35 -1.45 -25.10
CA ARG A 151 -44.13 -1.60 -26.34
C ARG A 151 -43.98 -2.97 -26.98
N ALA A 152 -42.80 -3.59 -26.89
CA ALA A 152 -42.58 -4.93 -27.41
C ALA A 152 -43.38 -5.98 -26.60
N LEU A 153 -43.40 -5.85 -25.28
CA LEU A 153 -44.19 -6.72 -24.40
C LEU A 153 -45.70 -6.54 -24.61
N ASP A 154 -46.18 -5.31 -24.81
CA ASP A 154 -47.59 -5.03 -25.12
C ASP A 154 -48.04 -5.71 -26.42
N ARG A 155 -47.15 -5.80 -27.43
CA ARG A 155 -47.47 -6.53 -28.68
C ARG A 155 -47.58 -8.03 -28.43
N LEU A 156 -46.64 -8.59 -27.67
CA LEU A 156 -46.64 -10.02 -27.35
C LEU A 156 -47.85 -10.44 -26.50
N THR A 157 -48.35 -9.54 -25.65
CA THR A 157 -49.51 -9.81 -24.78
C THR A 157 -50.85 -9.44 -25.45
N GLY A 158 -50.86 -8.44 -26.32
CA GLY A 158 -52.04 -7.94 -27.03
C GLY A 158 -52.56 -8.83 -28.16
N GLU A 159 -51.79 -9.82 -28.63
CA GLU A 159 -52.25 -10.82 -29.61
C GLU A 159 -53.20 -11.88 -29.01
N ALA A 160 -53.42 -11.89 -27.69
CA ALA A 160 -54.36 -12.78 -27.03
C ALA A 160 -55.76 -12.16 -26.82
N LYS A 161 -56.33 -11.51 -27.84
CA LYS A 161 -57.75 -11.16 -27.85
C LYS A 161 -58.51 -12.23 -28.66
N PRO A 162 -59.04 -13.29 -28.03
CA PRO A 162 -59.91 -14.23 -28.73
C PRO A 162 -61.20 -13.49 -29.11
N ASP A 163 -61.58 -13.59 -30.39
CA ASP A 163 -62.89 -13.20 -30.90
C ASP A 163 -64.02 -14.02 -30.26
#